data_AF-A0A8J7AEC0-F1
#
_entry.id   AF-A0A8J7AEC0-F1
#
_cell.length_a   1.000
_cell.length_b   1.000
_cell.length_c   1.000
_cell.angle_alpha   90.00
_cell.angle_beta   90.00
_cell.angle_gamma   90.00
#
_symmetry.space_group_name_H-M   'P 1'
#
loop_
_entity.id
_entity.type
_entity.pdbx_description
1 polymer ?
#
loop_
_entity_poly.entity_id
_entity_poly.type
_entity_poly.pdbx_seq_one_letter_code
_entity_poly.pdbx_strand_id
1 'polypeptide(L)'
;MTFPDNERRDDIIYYLLNKAKHTEEVAQDISFYPDDFDDKVVKKADVQKHLQYVIENGYLNGRLADETAAGDDAPLAVCKNAQLTLEGSQVLRNKYFMV
;
A
#
# COMPACT_ATOMS: atom_id res chain seq x y z
N MET A 1 -7.84 22.96 3.60
CA MET A 1 -7.92 22.34 2.28
C MET A 1 -8.30 20.88 2.48
N THR A 2 -9.55 20.52 2.20
CA THR A 2 -10.00 19.13 2.13
C THR A 2 -9.53 18.57 0.80
N PHE A 3 -8.50 17.73 0.82
CA PHE A 3 -8.21 16.87 -0.32
C PHE A 3 -9.46 16.01 -0.54
N PRO A 4 -10.00 15.93 -1.77
CA PRO A 4 -11.12 15.04 -2.01
C PRO A 4 -10.67 13.62 -1.65
N ASP A 5 -11.46 12.96 -0.81
CA ASP A 5 -11.17 11.67 -0.17
C ASP A 5 -10.66 10.61 -1.18
N ASN A 6 -11.09 10.73 -2.44
CA ASN A 6 -10.68 9.87 -3.56
C ASN A 6 -9.21 10.06 -3.96
N GLU A 7 -8.70 11.30 -4.12
CA GLU A 7 -7.30 11.52 -4.53
C GLU A 7 -6.33 10.94 -3.47
N ARG A 8 -6.64 11.15 -2.19
CA ARG A 8 -5.82 10.62 -1.09
C ARG A 8 -5.85 9.09 -1.01
N ARG A 9 -7.00 8.48 -1.29
CA ARG A 9 -7.17 7.02 -1.39
C ARG A 9 -6.35 6.45 -2.54
N ASP A 10 -6.40 7.10 -3.69
CA ASP A 10 -5.71 6.67 -4.90
C ASP A 10 -4.19 6.76 -4.75
N ASP A 11 -3.70 7.77 -4.05
CA ASP A 11 -2.29 7.93 -3.66
C ASP A 11 -1.81 6.82 -2.72
N ILE A 12 -2.52 6.57 -1.61
CA ILE A 12 -2.11 5.54 -0.64
C ILE A 12 -2.02 4.18 -1.32
N ILE A 13 -3.04 3.81 -2.12
CA ILE A 13 -3.03 2.56 -2.89
C ILE A 13 -1.83 2.51 -3.84
N TYR A 14 -1.50 3.62 -4.49
CA TYR A 14 -0.34 3.68 -5.38
C TYR A 14 0.96 3.40 -4.63
N TYR A 15 1.24 4.07 -3.51
CA TYR A 15 2.47 3.83 -2.75
C TYR A 15 2.54 2.40 -2.21
N LEU A 16 1.40 1.85 -1.78
CA LEU A 16 1.30 0.46 -1.34
C LEU A 16 1.72 -0.53 -2.44
N LEU A 17 1.13 -0.41 -3.62
CA LEU A 17 1.44 -1.28 -4.76
C LEU A 17 2.83 -1.00 -5.34
N ASN A 18 3.26 0.26 -5.40
CA ASN A 18 4.58 0.66 -5.94
C ASN A 18 5.72 0.13 -5.08
N LYS A 19 5.55 0.07 -3.74
CA LYS A 19 6.53 -0.59 -2.87
C LYS A 19 6.54 -2.11 -3.07
N ALA A 20 5.36 -2.70 -3.31
CA ALA A 20 5.20 -4.12 -3.60
C ALA A 20 5.59 -4.54 -5.02
N LYS A 21 5.89 -3.61 -5.94
CA LYS A 21 6.28 -3.97 -7.31
C LYS A 21 7.52 -4.86 -7.39
N HIS A 22 8.41 -4.75 -6.42
CA HIS A 22 9.62 -5.57 -6.35
C HIS A 22 9.36 -6.99 -5.81
N THR A 23 8.11 -7.30 -5.42
CA THR A 23 7.72 -8.63 -4.92
C THR A 23 6.92 -9.45 -5.92
N GLU A 24 6.86 -9.04 -7.19
CA GLU A 24 6.20 -9.80 -8.28
C GLU A 24 6.76 -11.23 -8.40
N GLU A 25 8.09 -11.37 -8.30
CA GLU A 25 8.79 -12.66 -8.48
C GLU A 25 8.94 -13.47 -7.18
N VAL A 26 9.07 -12.78 -6.04
CA VAL A 26 9.31 -13.41 -4.73
C VAL A 26 8.46 -12.70 -3.69
N ALA A 27 7.60 -13.45 -3.00
CA ALA A 27 6.82 -12.94 -1.87
C ALA A 27 7.77 -12.48 -0.75
N GLN A 28 7.59 -11.26 -0.27
CA GLN A 28 8.42 -10.69 0.80
C GLN A 28 7.57 -9.91 1.80
N ASP A 29 8.07 -9.77 3.02
CA ASP A 29 7.40 -8.94 4.02
C ASP A 29 7.71 -7.46 3.74
N ILE A 30 6.67 -6.65 3.58
CA ILE A 30 6.79 -5.21 3.29
C ILE A 30 6.29 -4.40 4.48
N SER A 31 7.16 -3.55 5.00
CA SER A 31 6.81 -2.54 6.00
C SER A 31 6.61 -1.18 5.34
N PHE A 32 5.49 -0.53 5.63
CA PHE A 32 5.13 0.79 5.14
C PHE A 32 5.34 1.82 6.25
N TYR A 33 6.18 2.82 5.99
CA TYR A 33 6.53 3.91 6.90
C TYR A 33 5.93 5.23 6.40
N PRO A 34 5.78 6.25 7.25
CA PRO A 34 5.29 7.57 6.84
C PRO A 34 6.12 8.18 5.70
N ASP A 35 7.45 8.04 5.74
CA ASP A 35 8.39 8.51 4.71
C ASP A 35 8.15 7.90 3.33
N ASP A 36 7.53 6.72 3.24
CA ASP A 36 7.24 6.10 1.93
C ASP A 36 6.18 6.87 1.13
N PHE A 37 5.47 7.82 1.76
CA PHE A 37 4.33 8.53 1.17
C PHE A 37 4.67 9.97 0.75
N ASP A 38 5.94 10.29 0.48
CA ASP A 38 6.38 11.57 -0.14
C ASP A 38 5.90 12.81 0.65
N ASP A 39 6.22 12.85 1.95
CA ASP A 39 5.79 13.89 2.90
C ASP A 39 4.25 14.06 3.06
N LYS A 40 3.44 13.16 2.47
CA LYS A 40 2.00 13.18 2.67
C LYS A 40 1.67 12.77 4.09
N VAL A 41 0.86 13.60 4.75
CA VAL A 41 0.26 13.25 6.04
C VAL A 41 -0.66 12.06 5.82
N VAL A 42 -0.23 10.85 6.17
CA VAL A 42 -1.04 9.62 6.13
C VAL A 42 -1.27 9.11 7.54
N LYS A 43 -2.49 8.66 7.83
CA LYS A 43 -2.79 8.04 9.13
C LYS A 43 -2.59 6.54 9.02
N LYS A 44 -2.08 5.94 10.10
CA LYS A 44 -1.96 4.49 10.26
C LYS A 44 -3.24 3.74 9.88
N ALA A 45 -4.38 4.17 10.40
CA ALA A 45 -5.68 3.57 10.11
C ALA A 45 -6.06 3.65 8.62
N ASP A 46 -5.74 4.75 7.94
CA ASP A 46 -5.99 4.89 6.51
C ASP A 46 -5.10 3.91 5.73
N VAL A 47 -3.79 3.84 6.02
CA VAL A 47 -2.87 2.92 5.34
C VAL A 47 -3.29 1.47 5.54
N GLN A 48 -3.63 1.07 6.76
CA GLN A 48 -4.10 -0.29 7.07
C GLN A 48 -5.41 -0.63 6.32
N LYS A 49 -6.38 0.30 6.32
CA LYS A 49 -7.65 0.12 5.60
C LYS A 49 -7.45 -0.02 4.09
N HIS A 50 -6.57 0.79 3.50
CA HIS A 50 -6.27 0.71 2.08
C HIS A 50 -5.45 -0.53 1.72
N LEU A 51 -4.53 -0.94 2.60
CA LEU A 51 -3.79 -2.19 2.44
C LEU A 51 -4.71 -3.40 2.48
N GLN A 52 -5.64 -3.45 3.44
CA GLN A 52 -6.67 -4.49 3.48
C GLN A 52 -7.52 -4.49 2.21
N TYR A 53 -7.94 -3.30 1.74
CA TYR A 53 -8.71 -3.17 0.51
C TYR A 53 -7.96 -3.74 -0.71
N VAL A 54 -6.68 -3.43 -0.92
CA VAL A 54 -5.93 -3.99 -2.06
C VAL A 54 -5.71 -5.50 -1.96
N ILE A 55 -5.66 -6.05 -0.75
CA ILE A 55 -5.58 -7.50 -0.53
C ILE A 55 -6.92 -8.17 -0.85
N GLU A 56 -8.02 -7.63 -0.34
CA GLU A 56 -9.37 -8.17 -0.58
C GLU A 56 -9.80 -8.08 -2.05
N ASN A 57 -9.33 -7.05 -2.77
CA ASN A 57 -9.59 -6.90 -4.20
C ASN A 57 -8.64 -7.73 -5.09
N GLY A 58 -7.70 -8.47 -4.51
CA GLY A 58 -6.78 -9.33 -5.27
C GLY A 58 -5.66 -8.58 -6.01
N TYR A 59 -5.42 -7.30 -5.70
CA TYR A 59 -4.31 -6.52 -6.28
C TYR A 59 -2.97 -6.86 -5.63
N LEU A 60 -3.00 -7.25 -4.35
CA LEU A 60 -1.82 -7.65 -3.60
C LEU A 60 -2.13 -8.94 -2.85
N ASN A 61 -1.38 -10.01 -3.10
CA ASN A 61 -1.43 -11.18 -2.25
C ASN A 61 -0.62 -10.90 -0.98
N GLY A 62 -1.14 -11.31 0.17
CA GLY A 62 -0.46 -11.14 1.44
C GLY A 62 -1.45 -11.10 2.60
N ARG A 63 -0.93 -10.82 3.80
CA ARG A 63 -1.75 -10.65 5.01
C ARG A 63 -1.30 -9.42 5.76
N LEU A 64 -2.26 -8.63 6.22
CA LEU A 64 -1.97 -7.55 7.16
C LEU A 64 -1.38 -8.18 8.45
N ALA A 65 -0.26 -7.67 8.95
CA ALA A 65 0.16 -8.02 10.29
C ALA A 65 -0.70 -7.27 11.30
N ASP A 66 -1.40 -7.99 12.18
CA ASP A 66 -2.14 -7.42 13.31
C ASP A 66 -1.22 -6.65 14.27
N GLU A 67 0.05 -7.07 14.37
CA GLU A 67 1.06 -6.46 15.22
C GLU A 67 1.96 -5.49 14.43
N THR A 68 1.44 -4.31 14.15
CA THR A 68 2.33 -3.15 13.93
C THR A 68 2.93 -2.75 15.28
N ALA A 69 4.26 -2.81 15.40
CA ALA A 69 4.98 -2.38 16.61
C ALA A 69 4.46 -1.02 17.12
N ALA A 70 4.42 -0.82 18.43
CA ALA A 70 4.06 0.46 19.01
C ALA A 70 5.34 1.26 19.29
N GLY A 71 5.49 2.43 18.66
CA GLY A 71 6.65 3.33 18.82
C GLY A 71 6.67 4.44 17.76
N ASP A 72 7.45 5.49 17.98
CA ASP A 72 7.64 6.61 17.03
C ASP A 72 8.25 6.15 15.69
N ASP A 73 9.03 5.05 15.71
CA ASP A 73 9.67 4.45 14.52
C ASP A 73 8.85 3.27 13.93
N ALA A 74 7.60 3.12 14.37
CA ALA A 74 6.79 1.98 13.96
C ALA A 74 6.29 2.12 12.50
N PRO A 75 6.27 1.01 11.74
CA PRO A 75 5.60 1.00 10.45
C PRO A 75 4.09 1.27 10.63
N LEU A 76 3.54 2.07 9.72
CA LEU A 76 2.10 2.33 9.60
C LEU A 76 1.34 1.05 9.28
N ALA A 77 1.88 0.21 8.41
CA ALA A 77 1.31 -1.10 8.14
C ALA A 77 2.42 -2.07 7.73
N VAL A 78 2.20 -3.36 7.98
CA VAL A 78 3.09 -4.42 7.51
C VAL A 78 2.25 -5.43 6.74
N CYS A 79 2.66 -5.71 5.51
CA CYS A 79 2.08 -6.77 4.69
C CYS A 79 3.03 -7.96 4.71
N LYS A 80 2.60 -9.08 5.30
CA LYS A 80 3.35 -10.32 5.32
C LYS A 80 3.11 -11.14 4.07
N ASN A 81 4.16 -11.76 3.53
CA ASN A 81 4.13 -12.49 2.26
C ASN A 81 3.50 -11.66 1.13
N ALA A 82 3.86 -10.38 1.06
CA ALA A 82 3.36 -9.47 0.05
C ALA A 82 3.87 -9.91 -1.32
N GLN A 83 2.97 -10.17 -2.25
CA GLN A 83 3.27 -10.49 -3.64
C GLN A 83 2.30 -9.73 -4.53
N LEU A 84 2.84 -8.82 -5.35
CA LEU A 84 2.02 -8.07 -6.29
C LEU A 84 1.40 -9.04 -7.32
N THR A 85 0.10 -8.90 -7.56
CA THR A 85 -0.60 -9.70 -8.56
C THR A 85 -0.56 -9.03 -9.93
N LEU A 86 -0.87 -9.79 -10.97
CA LEU A 86 -1.06 -9.26 -12.33
C LEU A 86 -2.09 -8.12 -12.36
N GLU A 87 -3.16 -8.21 -11.56
CA GLU A 87 -4.18 -7.16 -11.48
C GLU A 87 -3.63 -5.92 -10.78
N GLY A 88 -2.90 -6.06 -9.67
CA GLY A 88 -2.26 -4.92 -9.00
C GLY A 88 -1.22 -4.21 -9.89
N SER A 89 -0.44 -4.98 -10.65
CA SER A 89 0.50 -4.47 -11.66
C SER A 89 -0.24 -3.71 -12.77
N GLN A 90 -1.39 -4.23 -13.22
CA GLN A 90 -2.24 -3.54 -14.20
C GLN A 90 -2.89 -2.28 -13.63
N VAL A 91 -3.33 -2.26 -12.37
CA VAL A 91 -3.87 -1.05 -11.72
C VAL A 91 -2.82 0.04 -11.61
N LEU A 92 -1.59 -0.32 -11.22
CA LEU A 92 -0.44 0.60 -11.22
C LEU A 92 -0.18 1.18 -12.61
N ARG A 93 -0.23 0.34 -13.65
CA ARG A 93 -0.03 0.78 -15.04
C ARG A 93 -1.20 1.61 -15.57
N ASN A 94 -2.46 1.17 -15.39
CA ASN A 94 -3.64 1.84 -15.94
C ASN A 94 -3.89 3.22 -15.33
N LYS A 95 -3.59 3.43 -14.04
CA LYS A 95 -3.70 4.76 -13.43
C LYS A 95 -2.72 5.80 -14.00
N TYR A 96 -1.62 5.35 -14.59
CA TYR A 96 -0.58 6.22 -15.17
C TYR A 96 -0.44 6.12 -16.70
N PHE A 97 -1.06 5.14 -17.37
CA PHE A 97 -1.09 5.00 -18.83
C PHE A 97 -2.48 5.32 -19.43
N MET A 98 -3.18 6.33 -18.91
CA MET A 98 -4.03 7.12 -19.81
C MET A 98 -3.10 8.01 -20.64
N VAL A 99 -2.52 7.43 -21.70
CA VAL A 99 -1.94 8.15 -22.83
C VAL A 99 -2.94 8.10 -23.97
#